data_AF-A0AAN9SJH1-F1
#
_entry.id   AF-A0AAN9SJH1-F1
#
_cell.length_a   1.000
_cell.length_b   1.000
_cell.length_c   1.000
_cell.angle_alpha   90.00
_cell.angle_beta   90.00
_cell.angle_gamma   90.00
#
_symmetry.space_group_name_H-M   'P 1'
#
loop_
_entity.id
_entity.type
_entity.pdbx_description
1 polymer ?
#
loop_
_entity_poly.entity_id
_entity_poly.type
_entity_poly.pdbx_seq_one_letter_code
_entity_poly.pdbx_strand_id
1 'polypeptide(L)'
;MRKMCVSGKSVCILYVIVTYMLWANNAVVVDELLIQVTNTLDNGSLNLSVTCPKIASASHLILPGKYYQWLFSGDITPANQPFLCTFQWPGASHSFNMYDPSRDSDCQECNWRIAEKGPCRLRFPSKSLTCYNWI
;
A
#
# COMPACT_ATOMS: atom_id res chain seq x y z
N MET A 1 -53.50 -25.81 28.43
CA MET A 1 -52.34 -24.89 28.31
C MET A 1 -51.07 -25.69 28.08
N ARG A 2 -50.41 -25.55 26.92
CA ARG A 2 -49.00 -25.88 26.74
C ARG A 2 -48.39 -24.78 25.88
N LYS A 3 -47.62 -23.88 26.52
CA LYS A 3 -46.76 -22.92 25.83
C LYS A 3 -45.58 -23.73 25.26
N MET A 4 -45.51 -23.85 23.93
CA MET A 4 -44.29 -24.28 23.27
C MET A 4 -43.34 -23.09 23.22
N CYS A 5 -42.22 -23.22 23.92
CA CYS A 5 -41.14 -22.26 23.95
C CYS A 5 -40.35 -22.37 22.64
N VAL A 6 -40.29 -21.28 21.86
CA VAL A 6 -39.44 -21.20 20.67
C VAL A 6 -37.98 -21.18 21.13
N SER A 7 -37.22 -22.17 20.69
CA SER A 7 -35.82 -22.40 21.07
C SER A 7 -34.91 -21.32 20.46
N GLY A 8 -34.38 -20.44 21.31
CA GLY A 8 -33.39 -19.42 20.96
C GLY A 8 -32.00 -20.00 20.68
N LYS A 9 -31.85 -20.76 19.59
CA LYS A 9 -30.57 -21.34 19.15
C LYS A 9 -29.91 -20.61 17.97
N SER A 10 -30.64 -19.70 17.32
CA SER A 10 -30.18 -19.06 16.06
C SER A 10 -29.36 -17.77 16.28
N VAL A 11 -29.62 -17.02 17.35
CA VAL A 11 -28.95 -15.73 17.61
C VAL A 11 -27.47 -15.91 17.98
N CYS A 12 -27.14 -16.95 18.76
CA CYS A 12 -25.76 -17.18 19.21
C CYS A 12 -24.83 -17.61 18.07
N ILE A 13 -25.31 -18.40 17.11
CA ILE A 13 -24.48 -18.86 15.97
C ILE A 13 -24.16 -17.68 15.05
N LEU A 14 -25.15 -16.84 14.74
CA LEU A 14 -24.95 -15.62 13.97
C LEU A 14 -23.98 -14.67 14.68
N TYR A 15 -24.08 -14.52 16.00
CA TYR A 15 -23.16 -13.69 16.77
C TYR A 15 -21.73 -14.25 16.75
N VAL A 16 -21.55 -15.56 16.90
CA VAL A 16 -20.24 -16.22 16.80
C VAL A 16 -19.63 -16.04 15.40
N ILE A 17 -20.42 -16.20 14.33
CA ILE A 17 -19.96 -16.00 12.94
C ILE A 17 -19.58 -14.52 12.69
N VAL A 18 -20.41 -13.57 13.14
CA VAL A 18 -20.13 -12.13 13.04
C VAL A 18 -18.86 -11.78 13.81
N THR A 19 -18.69 -12.31 15.03
CA THR A 19 -17.46 -12.09 15.79
C THR A 19 -16.25 -12.71 15.13
N TYR A 20 -16.37 -13.86 14.45
CA TYR A 20 -15.24 -14.51 13.75
C TYR A 20 -14.82 -13.76 12.49
N MET A 21 -15.78 -13.23 11.72
CA MET A 21 -15.50 -12.40 10.54
C MET A 21 -14.75 -11.10 10.90
N LEU A 22 -14.94 -10.57 12.11
CA LEU A 22 -14.21 -9.39 12.59
C LEU A 22 -12.70 -9.63 12.80
N TRP A 23 -12.24 -10.89 12.79
CA TRP A 23 -10.81 -11.24 12.88
C TRP A 23 -10.21 -11.70 11.54
N ALA A 24 -10.98 -11.64 10.45
CA ALA A 24 -10.41 -11.86 9.13
C ALA A 24 -9.41 -10.74 8.83
N ASN A 25 -8.12 -11.04 8.92
CA ASN A 25 -7.08 -10.12 8.50
C ASN A 25 -7.18 -9.96 6.98
N ASN A 26 -7.11 -8.72 6.49
CA ASN A 26 -6.96 -8.41 5.06
C ASN A 26 -5.53 -8.71 4.59
N ALA A 27 -5.05 -9.93 4.85
CA ALA A 27 -3.75 -10.40 4.39
C ALA A 27 -3.85 -10.79 2.93
N VAL A 28 -2.96 -10.24 2.12
CA VAL A 28 -2.78 -10.64 0.72
C VAL A 28 -1.38 -11.22 0.58
N VAL A 29 -1.33 -12.48 0.15
CA VAL A 29 -0.09 -13.10 -0.29
C VAL A 29 0.08 -12.70 -1.75
N VAL A 30 1.20 -12.04 -2.08
CA VAL A 30 1.55 -11.71 -3.45
C VAL A 30 2.71 -12.58 -3.91
N ASP A 31 2.51 -13.28 -5.03
CA ASP A 31 3.58 -14.08 -5.65
C ASP A 31 4.60 -13.18 -6.33
N GLU A 32 4.13 -12.11 -7.00
CA GLU A 32 4.99 -11.13 -7.67
C GLU A 32 4.32 -9.76 -7.69
N LEU A 33 4.95 -8.78 -7.04
CA LEU A 33 4.52 -7.37 -7.01
C LEU A 33 5.71 -6.49 -7.39
N LEU A 34 5.58 -5.78 -8.51
CA LEU A 34 6.57 -4.83 -8.99
C LEU A 34 6.18 -3.41 -8.57
N ILE A 35 6.99 -2.79 -7.70
CA ILE A 35 6.82 -1.39 -7.30
C ILE A 35 7.87 -0.56 -8.01
N GLN A 36 7.42 0.35 -8.88
CA GLN A 36 8.28 1.34 -9.53
C GLN A 36 8.10 2.72 -8.91
N VAL A 37 9.21 3.37 -8.59
CA VAL A 37 9.26 4.76 -8.12
C VAL A 37 10.00 5.60 -9.13
N THR A 38 9.33 6.58 -9.72
CA THR A 38 9.90 7.54 -10.66
C THR A 38 10.05 8.90 -9.98
N ASN A 39 11.25 9.46 -10.02
CA ASN A 39 11.52 10.79 -9.49
C ASN A 39 11.05 11.87 -10.48
N THR A 40 10.06 12.65 -10.09
CA THR A 40 9.51 13.78 -10.87
C THR A 40 9.58 15.10 -10.10
N LEU A 41 10.44 15.19 -9.09
CA LEU A 41 10.62 16.39 -8.26
C LEU A 41 11.17 17.57 -9.07
N ASP A 42 10.66 18.76 -8.76
CA ASP A 42 11.05 20.09 -9.19
C ASP A 42 11.31 20.19 -10.70
N ASN A 43 10.32 19.76 -11.49
CA ASN A 43 10.42 19.67 -12.95
C ASN A 43 11.68 18.94 -13.44
N GLY A 44 12.22 18.02 -12.65
CA GLY A 44 13.41 17.23 -12.98
C GLY A 44 14.73 17.85 -12.53
N SER A 45 14.76 18.66 -11.47
CA SER A 45 16.01 19.25 -10.95
C SER A 45 16.60 18.54 -9.72
N LEU A 46 15.75 17.90 -8.90
CA LEU A 46 16.15 17.36 -7.59
C LEU A 46 16.40 15.86 -7.61
N ASN A 47 17.41 15.43 -6.86
CA ASN A 47 17.62 14.02 -6.53
C ASN A 47 16.66 13.59 -5.41
N LEU A 48 16.16 12.36 -5.51
CA LEU A 48 15.29 11.74 -4.52
C LEU A 48 16.03 10.60 -3.84
N SER A 49 16.11 10.60 -2.51
CA SER A 49 16.53 9.43 -1.73
C SER A 49 15.29 8.69 -1.23
N VAL A 50 15.25 7.37 -1.39
CA VAL A 50 14.15 6.52 -0.90
C VAL A 50 14.68 5.43 0.00
N THR A 51 14.09 5.28 1.18
CA THR A 51 14.45 4.27 2.18
C THR A 51 13.22 3.46 2.54
N CYS A 52 13.26 2.15 2.34
CA CYS A 52 12.16 1.23 2.64
C CYS A 52 12.65 0.17 3.65
N PRO A 53 12.56 0.43 4.98
CA PRO A 53 13.27 -0.37 5.99
C PRO A 53 12.91 -1.86 6.01
N LYS A 54 11.70 -2.21 5.56
CA LYS A 54 11.21 -3.59 5.52
C LYS A 54 11.54 -4.34 4.23
N ILE A 55 12.10 -3.64 3.23
CA ILE A 55 12.55 -4.22 1.96
C ILE A 55 14.07 -4.27 1.91
N ALA A 56 14.73 -3.16 2.24
CA ALA A 56 16.17 -3.03 2.22
C ALA A 56 16.65 -2.06 3.31
N SER A 57 17.83 -2.32 3.87
CA SER A 57 18.45 -1.44 4.85
C SER A 57 19.08 -0.19 4.24
N ALA A 58 19.45 -0.24 2.95
CA ALA A 58 20.08 0.87 2.24
C ALA A 58 19.06 1.86 1.67
N SER A 59 19.46 3.12 1.61
CA SER A 59 18.71 4.14 0.86
C SER A 59 19.11 4.13 -0.60
N HIS A 60 18.15 4.35 -1.49
CA HIS A 60 18.35 4.39 -2.94
C HIS A 60 18.27 5.83 -3.43
N LEU A 61 19.32 6.31 -4.09
CA LEU A 61 19.34 7.60 -4.77
C LEU A 61 18.77 7.46 -6.18
N ILE A 62 17.72 8.22 -6.48
CA ILE A 62 17.03 8.27 -7.76
C ILE A 62 17.26 9.66 -8.36
N LEU A 63 18.04 9.72 -9.45
CA LEU A 63 18.29 10.97 -10.18
C LEU A 63 17.01 11.50 -10.85
N PRO A 64 16.94 12.79 -11.19
CA PRO A 64 15.76 13.36 -11.82
C PRO A 64 15.34 12.64 -13.10
N GLY A 65 14.04 12.38 -13.24
CA GLY A 65 13.47 11.65 -14.38
C GLY A 65 13.84 10.17 -14.45
N LYS A 66 14.63 9.65 -13.49
CA LYS A 66 14.95 8.23 -13.38
C LYS A 66 13.98 7.53 -12.44
N TYR A 67 14.05 6.21 -12.44
CA TYR A 67 13.23 5.36 -11.60
C TYR A 67 14.07 4.29 -10.91
N TYR A 68 13.51 3.73 -9.86
CA TYR A 68 13.97 2.53 -9.19
C TYR A 68 12.81 1.54 -9.04
N GLN A 69 13.11 0.25 -9.00
CA GLN A 69 12.11 -0.81 -8.92
C GLN A 69 12.47 -1.83 -7.85
N TRP A 70 11.45 -2.31 -7.14
CA TRP A 70 11.54 -3.50 -6.29
C TRP A 70 10.59 -4.56 -6.82
N LEU A 71 11.09 -5.79 -6.93
CA LEU A 71 10.29 -6.99 -7.11
C LEU A 71 10.09 -7.63 -5.73
N PHE A 72 8.84 -7.84 -5.34
CA PHE A 72 8.50 -8.38 -4.03
C PHE A 72 7.56 -9.58 -4.12
N SER A 73 7.84 -10.56 -3.27
CA SER A 73 7.02 -11.73 -3.04
C SER A 73 6.88 -11.92 -1.53
N GLY A 74 5.66 -12.10 -1.04
CA GLY A 74 5.41 -12.30 0.38
C GLY A 74 4.09 -11.71 0.87
N ASP A 75 3.94 -11.65 2.19
CA ASP A 75 2.70 -11.27 2.84
C ASP A 75 2.61 -9.76 3.07
N ILE A 76 1.51 -9.17 2.59
CA ILE A 76 1.17 -7.77 2.83
C ILE A 76 -0.13 -7.71 3.64
N THR A 77 -0.09 -6.98 4.76
CA THR A 77 -1.26 -6.79 5.63
C THR A 77 -1.32 -5.34 6.11
N PRO A 78 -2.44 -4.86 6.66
CA PRO A 78 -2.50 -3.52 7.28
C PRO A 78 -1.43 -3.30 8.38
N ALA A 79 -1.05 -4.36 9.11
CA ALA A 79 0.00 -4.33 10.12
C ALA A 79 1.42 -4.52 9.55
N ASN A 80 1.53 -5.24 8.42
CA ASN A 80 2.77 -5.44 7.70
C ASN A 80 2.74 -4.72 6.36
N GLN A 81 3.28 -3.50 6.35
CA GLN A 81 3.43 -2.65 5.17
C GLN A 81 4.90 -2.63 4.70
N PRO A 82 5.37 -3.59 3.89
CA PRO A 82 6.77 -3.62 3.42
C PRO A 82 7.19 -2.33 2.73
N PHE A 83 6.25 -1.69 2.03
CA PHE A 83 6.48 -0.50 1.22
C PHE A 83 6.13 0.81 1.92
N LEU A 84 6.06 0.82 3.25
CA LEU A 84 6.11 2.05 4.01
C LEU A 84 7.54 2.59 3.97
N CYS A 85 7.76 3.58 3.11
CA CYS A 85 9.07 4.13 2.81
C CYS A 85 9.14 5.62 3.15
N THR A 86 10.36 6.09 3.41
CA THR A 86 10.70 7.50 3.56
C THR A 86 11.32 8.03 2.27
N PHE A 87 10.87 9.20 1.84
CA PHE A 87 11.27 9.92 0.64
C PHE A 87 11.89 11.24 1.06
N GLN A 88 13.13 11.48 0.65
CA GLN A 88 13.92 12.63 1.10
C GLN A 88 14.58 13.36 -0.06
N TRP A 89 14.54 14.69 0.03
CA TRP A 89 15.24 15.62 -0.86
C TRP A 89 15.56 16.90 -0.06
N PRO A 90 16.36 17.84 -0.60
CA PRO A 90 16.72 19.03 0.15
C PRO A 90 15.50 19.78 0.68
N GLY A 91 15.42 19.94 2.01
CA GLY A 91 14.35 20.66 2.69
C GLY A 91 13.07 19.86 2.98
N ALA A 92 12.99 18.57 2.62
CA ALA A 92 11.79 17.77 2.84
C ALA A 92 12.09 16.28 3.12
N SER A 93 11.26 15.69 3.97
CA SER A 93 11.28 14.27 4.31
C SER A 93 9.86 13.82 4.58
N HIS A 94 9.36 12.91 3.76
CA HIS A 94 7.97 12.43 3.80
C HIS A 94 7.91 10.92 3.86
N SER A 95 6.82 10.39 4.42
CA SER A 95 6.57 8.95 4.40
C SER A 95 5.36 8.62 3.55
N PHE A 96 5.39 7.44 2.92
CA PHE A 96 4.25 6.91 2.19
C PHE A 96 4.30 5.40 2.10
N ASN A 97 3.15 4.75 2.22
CA ASN A 97 3.00 3.33 1.91
C ASN A 97 2.66 3.15 0.42
N MET A 98 3.62 2.66 -0.37
CA MET A 98 3.45 2.51 -1.83
C MET A 98 2.55 1.34 -2.23
N TYR A 99 2.16 0.48 -1.28
CA TYR A 99 1.19 -0.57 -1.57
C TYR A 99 0.32 -0.86 -0.34
N ASP A 100 -0.98 -0.60 -0.50
CA ASP A 100 -2.00 -1.00 0.47
C ASP A 100 -3.01 -1.92 -0.24
N PRO A 101 -3.21 -3.17 0.21
CA PRO A 101 -4.14 -4.10 -0.42
C PRO A 101 -5.57 -3.56 -0.58
N SER A 102 -6.03 -2.70 0.33
CA SER A 102 -7.36 -2.09 0.28
C SER A 102 -7.48 -1.01 -0.81
N ARG A 103 -6.35 -0.43 -1.23
CA ARG A 103 -6.26 0.68 -2.20
C ARG A 103 -5.75 0.22 -3.57
N ASP A 104 -4.86 -0.76 -3.59
CA ASP A 104 -3.97 -1.09 -4.70
C ASP A 104 -4.02 -2.55 -5.15
N SER A 105 -4.99 -3.34 -4.67
CA SER A 105 -5.22 -4.72 -5.14
C SER A 105 -5.49 -4.83 -6.65
N ASP A 106 -5.72 -3.70 -7.33
CA ASP A 106 -5.83 -3.60 -8.78
C ASP A 106 -4.47 -3.55 -9.53
N CYS A 107 -3.32 -3.53 -8.84
CA CYS A 107 -2.00 -3.54 -9.48
C CYS A 107 -1.10 -4.69 -9.04
N GLN A 108 -0.57 -5.41 -10.03
CA GLN A 108 0.62 -6.26 -9.87
C GLN A 108 1.90 -5.49 -10.24
N GLU A 109 1.76 -4.44 -11.06
CA GLU A 109 2.80 -3.47 -11.36
C GLU A 109 2.30 -2.07 -10.99
N CYS A 110 2.80 -1.54 -9.87
CA CYS A 110 2.36 -0.27 -9.33
C CYS A 110 3.38 0.82 -9.66
N ASN A 111 3.00 1.70 -10.59
CA ASN A 111 3.85 2.75 -11.10
C ASN A 111 3.61 4.07 -10.36
N TRP A 112 4.54 4.46 -9.48
CA TRP A 112 4.47 5.69 -8.69
C TRP A 112 5.38 6.78 -9.25
N ARG A 113 4.84 8.00 -9.34
CA ARG A 113 5.57 9.24 -9.61
C ARG A 113 5.64 10.05 -8.33
N ILE A 114 6.85 10.45 -7.94
CA ILE A 114 7.08 11.21 -6.71
C ILE A 114 7.21 12.69 -7.07
N ALA A 115 6.31 13.48 -6.52
CA ALA A 115 6.27 14.93 -6.63
C ALA A 115 6.11 15.55 -5.24
N GLU A 116 6.40 16.83 -5.10
CA GLU A 116 6.42 17.56 -3.83
C GLU A 116 5.08 17.49 -3.11
N LYS A 117 3.98 17.61 -3.87
CA LYS A 117 2.62 17.56 -3.33
C LYS A 117 2.21 16.18 -2.83
N GLY A 118 2.88 15.13 -3.29
CA GLY A 118 2.51 13.77 -2.98
C GLY A 118 2.90 12.76 -4.07
N PRO A 119 2.85 11.47 -3.74
CA PRO A 119 3.03 10.39 -4.69
C PRO A 119 1.77 10.20 -5.53
N CYS A 120 1.96 9.93 -6.82
CA CYS A 120 0.90 9.73 -7.78
C CYS A 120 1.04 8.39 -8.49
N ARG A 121 0.00 7.54 -8.44
CA ARG A 121 -0.03 6.25 -9.12
C ARG A 121 -0.58 6.39 -10.53
N LEU A 122 0.16 5.88 -11.51
CA LEU A 122 -0.32 5.71 -12.88
C LEU A 122 -1.15 4.43 -12.96
N ARG A 123 -2.43 4.54 -13.31
CA ARG A 123 -3.34 3.40 -13.46
C ARG A 123 -3.53 3.04 -14.93
N PHE A 124 -3.52 1.75 -15.22
CA PHE A 124 -3.80 1.18 -16.53
C PHE A 124 -5.17 0.48 -16.57
N PRO A 125 -5.83 0.38 -17.73
CA PRO A 125 -5.41 0.87 -19.05
C PRO A 125 -5.70 2.36 -19.28
N SER A 126 -6.43 3.03 -18.39
CA SER A 126 -6.90 4.41 -18.57
C SER A 126 -5.79 5.47 -18.62
N LYS A 127 -4.56 5.12 -18.21
CA LYS A 127 -3.42 6.04 -18.04
C LYS A 127 -3.75 7.23 -17.14
N SER A 128 -4.69 7.03 -16.21
CA SER A 128 -5.10 8.06 -15.26
C SER A 128 -4.08 8.15 -14.12
N LEU A 129 -3.85 9.37 -13.64
CA LEU A 129 -2.94 9.63 -12.54
C LEU A 129 -3.76 9.90 -11.27
N THR A 130 -3.63 9.04 -10.26
CA THR A 130 -4.28 9.21 -8.95
C THR A 130 -3.24 9.62 -7.92
N CYS A 131 -3.37 10.81 -7.35
CA CYS A 131 -2.41 11.34 -6.37
C CYS A 131 -2.92 11.19 -4.94
N TYR A 132 -1.99 11.00 -4.02
CA TYR A 132 -2.25 10.82 -2.60
C TYR A 132 -1.41 11.81 -1.79
N ASN A 133 -1.84 12.09 -0.57
CA ASN A 133 -1.06 12.91 0.34
C ASN A 133 0.07 12.08 0.97
N TRP A 134 1.14 12.77 1.35
CA TRP A 134 2.11 12.26 2.30
C TRP A 134 1.47 11.91 3.65
N ILE A 135 2.10 10.99 4.38
CA ILE A 135 1.74 10.61 5.76
C ILE A 135 2.65 11.37 6.74
#